data_AF-A0A093VJN8-F1
#
_entry.id   AF-A0A093VJN8-F1
#
_cell.length_a   1.000
_cell.length_b   1.000
_cell.length_c   1.000
_cell.angle_alpha   90.00
_cell.angle_beta   90.00
_cell.angle_gamma   90.00
#
_symmetry.space_group_name_H-M   'P 1'
#
loop_
_entity.id
_entity.type
_entity.pdbx_description
1 polymer ?
#
loop_
_entity_poly.entity_id
_entity_poly.type
_entity_poly.pdbx_seq_one_letter_code
_entity_poly.pdbx_strand_id
1 'polypeptide(L)'
;DLPEQRNITIEVAKSLGVVYIDLNKARTKYLDAIGQKDSATYNRVSDGHTHLNPTGSRVFGDMVSWLLFTTTALGSDLPKYTVPSSNIVKAIASGTYIYPSG
;
A
#
# COMPACT_ATOMS: atom_id res chain seq x y z
N ASP A 1 -3.10 -18.97 6.67
CA ASP A 1 -2.46 -17.76 7.26
C ASP A 1 -2.25 -16.71 6.15
N LEU A 2 -2.22 -15.41 6.48
CA LEU A 2 -2.12 -14.32 5.49
C LEU A 2 -0.96 -14.47 4.50
N PRO A 3 0.25 -14.93 4.89
CA PRO A 3 1.35 -15.18 3.96
C PRO A 3 1.04 -16.28 2.94
N GLU A 4 0.37 -17.35 3.35
CA GLU A 4 -0.02 -18.46 2.48
C GLU A 4 -1.07 -18.01 1.45
N GLN A 5 -2.12 -17.32 1.91
CA GLN A 5 -3.17 -16.81 1.04
C GLN A 5 -2.62 -15.76 0.04
N ARG A 6 -1.68 -14.92 0.49
CA ARG A 6 -0.94 -14.00 -0.39
C ARG A 6 -0.20 -14.77 -1.48
N ASN A 7 0.57 -15.81 -1.12
CA ASN A 7 1.35 -16.58 -2.08
C ASN A 7 0.45 -17.29 -3.10
N ILE A 8 -0.62 -17.95 -2.65
CA ILE A 8 -1.59 -18.61 -3.55
C ILE A 8 -2.21 -17.59 -4.52
N THR A 9 -2.61 -16.42 -4.04
CA THR A 9 -3.18 -15.35 -4.88
C THR A 9 -2.20 -14.92 -5.98
N ILE A 10 -0.92 -14.73 -5.62
CA ILE A 10 0.13 -14.35 -6.58
C ILE A 10 0.39 -15.46 -7.59
N GLU A 11 0.42 -16.73 -7.16
CA GLU A 11 0.64 -17.86 -8.08
C GLU A 11 -0.54 -18.04 -9.06
N VAL A 12 -1.78 -17.85 -8.61
CA VAL A 12 -2.95 -17.82 -9.50
C VAL A 12 -2.87 -16.64 -10.47
N ALA A 13 -2.46 -15.45 -10.00
CA ALA A 13 -2.31 -14.30 -10.87
C ALA A 13 -1.30 -14.56 -12.00
N LYS A 14 -0.16 -15.17 -11.66
CA LYS A 14 0.87 -15.58 -12.63
C LYS A 14 0.35 -16.65 -13.59
N SER A 15 -0.34 -17.68 -13.11
CA SER A 15 -0.83 -18.78 -13.95
C SER A 15 -1.88 -18.32 -14.97
N LEU A 16 -2.67 -17.30 -14.62
CA LEU A 16 -3.66 -16.67 -15.49
C LEU A 16 -3.11 -15.51 -16.32
N GLY A 17 -1.84 -15.11 -16.12
CA GLY A 17 -1.24 -13.95 -16.78
C GLY A 17 -1.92 -12.62 -16.43
N VAL A 18 -2.57 -12.51 -15.27
CA VAL A 18 -3.20 -11.27 -14.82
C VAL A 18 -2.22 -10.41 -14.04
N VAL A 19 -2.34 -9.10 -14.23
CA VAL A 19 -1.54 -8.11 -13.50
C VAL A 19 -1.89 -8.14 -12.01
N TYR A 20 -0.87 -8.05 -11.16
CA TYR A 20 -1.05 -7.98 -9.71
C TYR A 20 -0.08 -6.98 -9.09
N ILE A 21 -0.41 -6.52 -7.89
CA ILE A 21 0.49 -5.82 -6.98
C ILE A 21 0.53 -6.56 -5.65
N ASP A 22 1.66 -6.50 -4.96
CA ASP A 22 1.83 -7.12 -3.65
C ASP A 22 1.67 -6.10 -2.52
N LEU A 23 0.43 -5.63 -2.36
CA LEU A 23 0.10 -4.63 -1.34
C LEU A 23 0.35 -5.18 0.08
N ASN A 24 0.13 -6.48 0.31
CA ASN A 24 0.35 -7.08 1.62
C ASN A 24 1.83 -7.00 2.04
N LYS A 25 2.77 -7.32 1.15
CA LYS A 25 4.20 -7.17 1.44
C LYS A 25 4.58 -5.70 1.64
N ALA A 26 4.12 -4.81 0.76
CA ALA A 26 4.49 -3.40 0.80
C ALA A 26 3.97 -2.71 2.09
N ARG A 27 2.70 -2.92 2.43
CA ARG A 27 2.11 -2.31 3.63
C ARG A 27 2.73 -2.88 4.90
N THR A 28 2.94 -4.20 4.99
CA THR A 28 3.55 -4.81 6.19
C THR A 28 4.96 -4.25 6.41
N LYS A 29 5.78 -4.18 5.36
CA LYS A 29 7.11 -3.56 5.44
C LYS A 29 7.07 -2.12 5.95
N TYR A 30 6.12 -1.31 5.46
CA TYR A 30 5.99 0.08 5.90
C TYR A 30 5.48 0.20 7.34
N LEU A 31 4.43 -0.54 7.71
CA LEU A 31 3.86 -0.50 9.05
C LEU A 31 4.85 -1.01 10.11
N ASP A 32 5.63 -2.04 9.80
CA ASP A 32 6.70 -2.54 10.66
C ASP A 32 7.78 -1.48 10.87
N ALA A 33 8.14 -0.73 9.81
CA ALA A 33 9.18 0.29 9.88
C ALA A 33 8.77 1.51 10.73
N ILE A 34 7.51 1.94 10.66
CA ILE A 34 7.00 3.08 11.46
C ILE A 34 6.59 2.66 12.88
N GLY A 35 6.40 1.36 13.11
CA GLY A 35 6.03 0.81 14.41
C GLY A 35 4.53 0.93 14.75
N GLN A 36 4.14 0.25 15.83
CA GLN A 36 2.73 0.06 16.20
C GLN A 36 2.02 1.38 16.54
N LYS A 37 2.69 2.32 17.21
CA LYS A 37 2.09 3.59 17.63
C LYS A 37 1.68 4.43 16.42
N ASP A 38 2.60 4.59 15.47
CA ASP A 38 2.37 5.39 14.28
C ASP A 38 1.44 4.70 13.29
N SER A 39 1.57 3.38 13.11
CA SER A 39 0.63 2.61 12.28
C SER A 39 -0.82 2.67 12.81
N ALA A 40 -1.02 2.67 14.13
CA ALA A 40 -2.36 2.79 14.73
C ALA A 40 -3.06 4.12 14.39
N THR A 41 -2.30 5.17 14.03
CA THR A 41 -2.88 6.46 13.62
C THR A 41 -3.64 6.40 12.29
N TYR A 42 -3.46 5.32 11.51
CA TYR A 42 -4.19 5.09 10.26
C TYR A 42 -5.49 4.31 10.44
N ASN A 43 -5.75 3.76 11.63
CA ASN A 43 -6.96 3.02 11.90
C ASN A 43 -8.17 3.96 12.10
N ARG A 44 -9.37 3.50 11.73
CA ARG A 44 -10.64 4.22 11.99
C ARG A 44 -10.94 4.29 13.48
N VAL A 45 -10.65 3.21 14.20
CA VAL A 45 -10.68 3.13 15.67
C VAL A 45 -9.31 2.65 16.09
N SER A 46 -8.70 3.25 17.11
CA SER A 46 -7.27 3.02 17.43
C SER A 46 -6.89 1.56 17.67
N ASP A 47 -7.79 0.75 18.23
CA ASP A 47 -7.66 -0.70 18.47
C ASP A 47 -8.23 -1.57 17.33
N GLY A 48 -8.82 -0.95 16.30
CA GLY A 48 -9.42 -1.61 15.15
C GLY A 48 -8.43 -1.78 14.00
N HIS A 49 -7.92 -2.99 13.79
CA HIS A 49 -6.89 -3.27 12.78
C HIS A 49 -7.41 -3.57 11.36
N THR A 50 -8.71 -3.40 11.12
CA THR A 50 -9.35 -3.83 9.86
C THR A 50 -9.83 -2.68 8.98
N HIS A 51 -10.11 -1.51 9.56
CA HIS A 51 -10.68 -0.36 8.83
C HIS A 51 -9.74 0.83 8.93
N LEU A 52 -9.40 1.43 7.78
CA LEU A 52 -8.62 2.65 7.71
C LEU A 52 -9.49 3.89 7.96
N ASN A 53 -8.89 4.93 8.55
CA ASN A 53 -9.43 6.28 8.53
C ASN A 53 -9.08 6.99 7.19
N PRO A 54 -9.58 8.22 6.94
CA PRO A 54 -9.30 8.91 5.68
C PRO A 54 -7.80 9.09 5.38
N THR A 55 -6.98 9.38 6.39
CA THR A 55 -5.53 9.52 6.24
C THR A 55 -4.87 8.20 5.86
N GLY A 56 -5.25 7.11 6.53
CA GLY A 56 -4.83 5.75 6.19
C GLY A 56 -5.20 5.39 4.75
N SER A 57 -6.44 5.67 4.34
CA SER A 57 -6.90 5.46 2.97
C SER A 57 -6.07 6.23 1.95
N ARG A 58 -5.65 7.46 2.26
CA ARG A 58 -4.77 8.26 1.38
C ARG A 58 -3.37 7.64 1.25
N VAL A 59 -2.73 7.32 2.38
CA VAL A 59 -1.38 6.72 2.38
C VAL A 59 -1.36 5.39 1.64
N PHE A 60 -2.36 4.53 1.88
CA PHE A 60 -2.44 3.22 1.24
C PHE A 60 -2.90 3.33 -0.23
N GLY A 61 -3.72 4.32 -0.57
CA GLY A 61 -4.08 4.62 -1.95
C GLY A 61 -2.85 5.05 -2.78
N ASP A 62 -2.01 5.93 -2.23
CA ASP A 62 -0.74 6.32 -2.85
C ASP A 62 0.23 5.13 -2.97
N MET A 63 0.23 4.21 -2.00
CA MET A 63 1.00 2.96 -2.09
C MET A 63 0.52 2.09 -3.25
N VAL A 64 -0.79 1.90 -3.40
CA VAL A 64 -1.37 1.14 -4.52
C VAL A 64 -1.02 1.77 -5.85
N SER A 65 -1.22 3.08 -5.97
CA SER A 65 -0.87 3.83 -7.17
C SER A 65 0.61 3.66 -7.52
N TRP A 66 1.50 3.90 -6.56
CA TRP A 66 2.95 3.71 -6.74
C TRP A 66 3.34 2.29 -7.17
N LEU A 67 2.76 1.25 -6.57
CA LEU A 67 3.02 -0.13 -6.97
C LEU A 67 2.55 -0.40 -8.41
N LEU A 68 1.37 0.08 -8.79
CA LEU A 68 0.88 -0.06 -10.16
C LEU A 68 1.84 0.58 -11.16
N PHE A 69 2.36 1.78 -10.87
CA PHE A 69 3.33 2.46 -11.71
C PHE A 69 4.69 1.77 -11.81
N THR A 70 5.13 1.10 -10.74
CA THR A 70 6.53 0.63 -10.62
C THR A 70 6.72 -0.87 -10.77
N THR A 71 5.66 -1.67 -10.60
CA THR A 71 5.74 -3.13 -10.65
C THR A 71 4.88 -3.74 -11.74
N THR A 72 4.18 -2.93 -12.54
CA THR A 72 3.29 -3.43 -13.59
C THR A 72 3.50 -2.68 -14.91
N ALA A 73 3.09 -3.30 -16.01
CA ALA A 73 3.10 -2.67 -17.32
C ALA A 73 2.03 -1.57 -17.49
N LEU A 74 1.11 -1.40 -16.52
CA LEU A 74 0.02 -0.42 -16.61
C LEU A 74 0.49 1.03 -16.39
N GLY A 75 1.73 1.24 -15.93
CA GLY A 75 2.22 2.56 -15.52
C GLY A 75 2.09 3.66 -16.58
N SER A 76 2.14 3.34 -17.89
CA SER A 76 1.94 4.33 -18.96
C SER A 76 0.49 4.82 -19.07
N ASP A 77 -0.48 4.01 -18.68
CA ASP A 77 -1.91 4.25 -18.94
C ASP A 77 -2.63 4.87 -17.74
N LEU A 78 -1.98 4.85 -16.57
CA LEU A 78 -2.51 5.33 -15.29
C LEU A 78 -2.45 6.84 -15.04
N PRO A 79 -1.59 7.69 -15.66
CA PRO A 79 -1.49 9.10 -15.31
C PRO A 79 -2.79 9.90 -15.39
N LYS A 80 -3.77 9.44 -16.19
CA LYS A 80 -5.10 10.05 -16.28
C LYS A 80 -6.00 9.76 -15.06
N TYR A 81 -5.74 8.68 -14.34
CA TYR A 81 -6.61 8.17 -13.27
C TYR A 81 -6.00 8.34 -11.89
N THR A 82 -4.69 8.24 -11.78
CA THR A 82 -4.00 8.34 -10.50
C THR A 82 -2.57 8.80 -10.71
N VAL A 83 -2.08 9.62 -9.78
CA VAL A 83 -0.68 10.01 -9.69
C VAL A 83 -0.33 9.98 -8.20
N PRO A 84 0.61 9.13 -7.77
CA PRO A 84 0.92 9.01 -6.36
C PRO A 84 1.66 10.27 -5.86
N SER A 85 1.34 10.72 -4.66
CA SER A 85 2.06 11.81 -4.01
C SER A 85 3.54 11.45 -3.81
N SER A 86 4.45 12.22 -4.41
CA SER A 86 5.90 11.98 -4.27
C SER A 86 6.37 12.02 -2.82
N ASN A 87 5.72 12.81 -1.97
CA ASN A 87 6.08 12.94 -0.56
C ASN A 87 5.68 11.68 0.23
N ILE A 88 4.49 11.14 -0.06
CA ILE A 88 4.00 9.90 0.57
C ILE A 88 4.80 8.70 0.08
N VAL A 89 5.10 8.63 -1.23
CA VAL A 89 5.94 7.56 -1.79
C VAL A 89 7.34 7.56 -1.19
N LYS A 90 7.97 8.74 -1.03
CA LYS A 90 9.29 8.85 -0.39
C LYS A 90 9.25 8.33 1.05
N ALA A 91 8.25 8.75 1.83
CA ALA A 91 8.07 8.32 3.21
C ALA A 91 7.84 6.79 3.32
N ILE A 92 6.99 6.23 2.45
CA ILE A 92 6.76 4.78 2.36
C ILE A 92 8.06 4.04 2.03
N ALA A 93 8.80 4.51 1.02
CA ALA A 93 10.02 3.87 0.56
C ALA A 93 11.15 3.93 1.60
N SER A 94 11.22 5.02 2.38
CA SER A 94 12.20 5.19 3.46
C SER A 94 11.79 4.60 4.81
N GLY A 95 10.54 4.11 4.94
CA GLY A 95 10.01 3.63 6.22
C GLY A 95 9.80 4.76 7.24
N THR A 96 9.57 5.98 6.78
CA THR A 96 9.36 7.15 7.63
C THR A 96 7.87 7.41 7.79
N TYR A 97 7.42 7.60 9.04
CA TYR A 97 6.04 7.93 9.32
C TYR A 97 5.62 9.24 8.63
N ILE A 98 4.44 9.23 8.01
CA ILE A 98 3.83 10.42 7.42
C ILE A 98 2.35 10.52 7.80
N TYR A 99 1.93 11.71 8.25
CA TYR A 99 0.53 12.04 8.44
C TYR A 99 0.23 13.28 7.59
N PRO A 100 -0.15 13.10 6.31
CA PRO A 100 -0.36 14.22 5.42
C PRO A 100 -1.49 15.12 5.94
N SER A 101 -1.26 16.43 5.98
CA SER A 101 -2.37 17.38 6.10
C SER A 101 -3.29 17.20 4.89
N GLY A 102 -4.60 17.25 5.15
CA GLY A 102 -5.66 17.10 4.14
C GLY A 102 -5.52 18.06 2.96
#